data_AF-A0A5C3MFT0-F1
#
_entry.id   AF-A0A5C3MFT0-F1
#
_cell.length_a   1.000
_cell.length_b   1.000
_cell.length_c   1.000
_cell.angle_alpha   90.00
_cell.angle_beta   90.00
_cell.angle_gamma   90.00
#
_symmetry.space_group_name_H-M   'P 1'
#
loop_
_entity.id
_entity.type
_entity.pdbx_description
1 polymer ?
#
loop_
_entity_poly.entity_id
_entity_poly.type
_entity_poly.pdbx_seq_one_letter_code
_entity_poly.pdbx_strand_id
1 'polypeptide(L)'
;MNVLDNSTLTADYNIVHGTHEQLVAFLVLNMWPSHLGLPVLLVTILLSKRIQRHATFINLCVAFIIVGISSTLLVYAGRTTGPEPSRMLCLLQASLLYGMPPLTSMAAFTLVLQMFLVIRAAYQGEEYLDRDHVARLWTMLITPYVAFFIGVLVTAIVGANDPSRVSRNRRFFYCSVQSLPLTNTITIFAAIVLLATFVIEVWTVLILYKRWTALRAGGSSLRWSMELNLPVRIMGFGFYIIIAMSLSLLSIKSPSSPVPDLVIASAATVVMLIFGTQLDILRVLFFWRKDSSASSHPESVDIIKLGDGLLGYDKELPKTPWEWARPVKSM
;
A
#
# COMPACT_ATOMS: atom_id res chain seq x y z
N MET A 1 14.20 50.84 35.46
CA MET A 1 13.56 49.79 36.27
C MET A 1 12.66 48.97 35.36
N ASN A 2 13.20 47.83 34.96
CA ASN A 2 12.61 46.59 34.46
C ASN A 2 11.16 46.63 33.96
N VAL A 3 11.02 46.74 32.63
CA VAL A 3 9.89 46.14 31.91
C VAL A 3 10.16 44.63 31.93
N LEU A 4 9.40 43.92 32.76
CA LEU A 4 9.41 42.46 32.80
C LEU A 4 8.94 41.93 31.44
N ASP A 5 9.86 41.31 30.73
CA ASP A 5 9.65 40.56 29.50
C ASP A 5 8.68 39.40 29.79
N ASN A 6 7.39 39.64 29.52
CA ASN A 6 6.32 38.65 29.68
C ASN A 6 6.22 37.72 28.46
N SER A 7 7.33 37.57 27.73
CA SER A 7 7.48 36.81 26.48
C SER A 7 8.00 35.39 26.68
N THR A 8 8.24 34.95 27.93
CA THR A 8 8.73 33.60 28.28
C THR A 8 7.62 32.54 28.45
N LEU A 9 6.40 32.83 28.00
CA LEU A 9 5.31 31.86 27.86
C LEU A 9 5.10 31.47 26.38
N THR A 10 6.19 31.32 25.61
CA THR A 10 6.10 30.70 24.28
C THR A 10 5.92 29.20 24.48
N ALA A 11 4.68 28.76 24.23
CA ALA A 11 4.22 27.38 24.15
C ALA A 11 5.31 26.38 23.76
N ASP A 12 5.39 25.29 24.53
CA ASP A 12 6.19 24.10 24.25
C ASP A 12 6.22 23.79 22.75
N TYR A 13 7.38 24.01 22.16
CA TYR A 13 7.59 23.76 20.74
C TYR A 13 7.64 22.24 20.54
N ASN A 14 6.82 21.73 19.62
CA ASN A 14 6.85 20.33 19.19
C ASN A 14 8.08 20.07 18.30
N ILE A 15 9.29 20.18 18.84
CA ILE A 15 10.54 19.85 18.13
C ILE A 15 10.82 18.37 18.34
N VAL A 16 10.93 17.65 17.23
CA VAL A 16 11.37 16.26 17.23
C VAL A 16 12.90 16.26 17.34
N HIS A 17 13.43 15.60 18.37
CA HIS A 17 14.87 15.37 18.50
C HIS A 17 15.23 14.03 17.87
N GLY A 18 16.20 14.04 16.96
CA GLY A 18 16.69 12.82 16.32
C GLY A 18 18.21 12.70 16.33
N THR A 19 18.71 11.48 16.18
CA THR A 19 20.14 11.18 16.03
C THR A 19 20.51 11.00 14.56
N HIS A 20 21.80 11.09 14.24
CA HIS A 20 22.28 10.84 12.88
C HIS A 20 21.91 9.44 12.38
N GLU A 21 21.98 8.43 13.25
CA GLU A 21 21.58 7.05 12.95
C GLU A 21 20.10 6.95 12.55
N GLN A 22 19.23 7.68 13.25
CA GLN A 22 17.80 7.74 12.93
C GLN A 22 17.54 8.44 11.60
N LEU A 23 18.34 9.47 11.26
CA LEU A 23 18.24 10.11 9.94
C LEU A 23 18.62 9.12 8.83
N VAL A 24 19.71 8.38 9.01
CA VAL A 24 20.12 7.33 8.06
C VAL A 24 19.01 6.28 7.93
N ALA A 25 18.44 5.81 9.04
CA ALA A 25 17.33 4.86 9.01
C ALA A 25 16.11 5.42 8.25
N PHE A 26 15.70 6.66 8.55
CA PHE A 26 14.60 7.33 7.84
C PHE A 26 14.84 7.39 6.33
N LEU A 27 16.06 7.75 5.92
CA LEU A 27 16.43 7.85 4.51
C LEU A 27 16.45 6.48 3.81
N VAL A 28 17.05 5.47 4.43
CA VAL A 28 17.09 4.11 3.90
C VAL A 28 15.66 3.58 3.73
N LEU A 29 14.84 3.68 4.77
CA LEU A 29 13.45 3.18 4.78
C LEU A 29 12.58 3.84 3.71
N ASN A 30 12.83 5.11 3.36
CA ASN A 30 12.13 5.77 2.25
C ASN A 30 12.76 5.49 0.88
N MET A 31 14.08 5.52 0.74
CA MET A 31 14.76 5.39 -0.56
C MET A 31 14.64 3.99 -1.12
N TRP A 32 15.01 2.95 -0.36
CA TRP A 32 15.13 1.60 -0.92
C TRP A 32 13.81 1.10 -1.52
N PRO A 33 12.62 1.24 -0.88
CA PRO A 33 11.40 0.72 -1.46
C PRO A 33 10.89 1.64 -2.57
N SER A 34 11.05 2.96 -2.49
CA SER A 34 10.51 3.86 -3.51
C SER A 34 11.34 3.93 -4.79
N HIS A 35 12.65 3.75 -4.71
CA HIS A 35 13.54 3.87 -5.87
C HIS A 35 13.88 2.53 -6.51
N LEU A 36 13.90 1.46 -5.71
CA LEU A 36 14.29 0.13 -6.18
C LEU A 36 13.16 -0.88 -6.00
N GLY A 37 12.73 -1.13 -4.76
CA GLY A 37 11.80 -2.23 -4.44
C GLY A 37 10.48 -2.17 -5.21
N LEU A 38 9.72 -1.09 -5.03
CA LEU A 38 8.40 -0.89 -5.64
C LEU A 38 8.48 -0.67 -7.16
N PRO A 39 9.43 0.11 -7.72
CA PRO A 39 9.59 0.19 -9.17
C PRO A 39 9.90 -1.16 -9.82
N VAL A 40 10.83 -1.94 -9.26
CA VAL A 40 11.14 -3.30 -9.76
C VAL A 40 9.91 -4.20 -9.66
N LEU A 41 9.17 -4.14 -8.55
CA LEU A 41 7.93 -4.88 -8.38
C LEU A 41 6.88 -4.50 -9.45
N LEU A 42 6.67 -3.19 -9.69
CA LEU A 42 5.73 -2.71 -10.71
C LEU A 42 6.14 -3.15 -12.11
N VAL A 43 7.42 -2.97 -12.47
CA VAL A 43 7.95 -3.42 -13.77
C VAL A 43 7.74 -4.93 -13.93
N THR A 44 8.00 -5.71 -12.88
CA THR A 44 7.79 -7.17 -12.90
C THR A 44 6.33 -7.53 -13.14
N ILE A 45 5.40 -6.84 -12.46
CA ILE A 45 3.95 -7.07 -12.63
C ILE A 45 3.50 -6.67 -14.04
N LEU A 46 3.95 -5.53 -14.55
CA LEU A 46 3.52 -5.00 -15.85
C LEU A 46 4.09 -5.80 -17.03
N LEU A 47 5.32 -6.33 -16.91
CA LEU A 47 5.95 -7.11 -17.96
C LEU A 47 5.57 -8.60 -17.91
N SER A 48 5.16 -9.12 -16.76
CA SER A 48 4.81 -10.53 -16.61
C SER A 48 3.39 -10.82 -17.07
N LYS A 49 3.25 -11.57 -18.16
CA LYS A 49 1.95 -12.12 -18.60
C LYS A 49 1.32 -13.10 -17.59
N ARG A 50 2.10 -13.61 -16.64
CA ARG A 50 1.66 -14.60 -15.64
C ARG A 50 1.12 -13.96 -14.36
N ILE A 51 1.50 -12.72 -14.06
CA ILE A 51 1.14 -12.05 -12.82
C ILE A 51 0.01 -11.07 -13.14
N GLN A 52 -1.19 -11.37 -12.66
CA GLN A 52 -2.30 -10.42 -12.71
C GLN A 52 -2.52 -9.83 -11.32
N ARG A 53 -2.39 -8.50 -11.21
CA ARG A 53 -2.69 -7.74 -10.00
C ARG A 53 -3.74 -6.70 -10.32
N HIS A 54 -4.62 -6.47 -9.35
CA HIS A 54 -5.66 -5.49 -9.49
C HIS A 54 -5.09 -4.06 -9.51
N ALA A 55 -5.74 -3.14 -10.24
CA ALA A 55 -5.25 -1.78 -10.42
C ALA A 55 -5.11 -1.00 -9.10
N THR A 56 -5.95 -1.26 -8.09
CA THR A 56 -5.83 -0.63 -6.75
C THR A 56 -4.54 -1.02 -6.02
N PHE A 57 -4.00 -2.22 -6.28
CA PHE A 57 -2.71 -2.61 -5.72
C PHE A 57 -1.56 -1.85 -6.39
N ILE A 58 -1.58 -1.75 -7.72
CA ILE A 58 -0.63 -0.91 -8.48
C ILE A 58 -0.72 0.54 -7.99
N ASN A 59 -1.93 1.03 -7.75
CA ASN A 59 -2.17 2.37 -7.22
C ASN A 59 -1.50 2.60 -5.86
N LEU A 60 -1.60 1.61 -4.95
CA LEU A 60 -0.93 1.64 -3.66
C LEU A 60 0.60 1.70 -3.81
N CYS A 61 1.18 0.91 -4.71
CA CYS A 61 2.62 0.95 -4.99
C CYS A 61 3.06 2.31 -5.52
N VAL A 62 2.32 2.90 -6.45
CA VAL A 62 2.60 4.25 -6.98
C VAL A 62 2.51 5.30 -5.88
N ALA A 63 1.49 5.23 -5.02
CA ALA A 63 1.36 6.13 -3.87
C ALA A 63 2.60 6.08 -2.96
N PHE A 64 3.11 4.88 -2.63
CA PHE A 64 4.32 4.76 -1.80
C PHE A 64 5.63 5.16 -2.50
N ILE A 65 5.69 5.09 -3.84
CA ILE A 65 6.79 5.68 -4.62
C ILE A 65 6.78 7.21 -4.46
N ILE A 66 5.60 7.85 -4.60
CA ILE A 66 5.44 9.29 -4.39
C ILE A 66 5.84 9.68 -2.97
N VAL A 67 5.44 8.90 -1.96
CA VAL A 67 5.86 9.10 -0.56
C VAL A 67 7.37 9.12 -0.43
N GLY A 68 8.06 8.09 -0.92
CA GLY A 68 9.51 8.01 -0.77
C GLY A 68 10.24 9.12 -1.49
N ILE A 69 9.86 9.44 -2.75
CA ILE A 69 10.46 10.54 -3.52
C ILE A 69 10.27 11.88 -2.80
N SER A 70 9.07 12.12 -2.26
CA SER A 70 8.76 13.35 -1.50
C SER A 70 9.59 13.46 -0.23
N SER A 71 9.71 12.36 0.52
CA SER A 71 10.53 12.27 1.73
C SER A 71 12.02 12.49 1.46
N THR A 72 12.52 12.13 0.28
CA THR A 72 13.94 12.21 -0.07
C THR A 72 14.33 13.49 -0.82
N LEU A 73 13.43 14.47 -0.97
CA LEU A 73 13.71 15.70 -1.73
C LEU A 73 14.95 16.47 -1.22
N LEU A 74 15.17 16.51 0.10
CA LEU A 74 16.36 17.13 0.69
C LEU A 74 17.66 16.38 0.36
N VAL A 75 17.58 15.06 0.11
CA VAL A 75 18.74 14.25 -0.32
C VAL A 75 19.19 14.72 -1.69
N TYR A 76 18.27 14.85 -2.64
CA TYR A 76 18.60 15.28 -4.00
C TYR A 76 19.18 16.69 -4.03
N ALA A 77 18.76 17.56 -3.10
CA ALA A 77 19.28 18.91 -2.97
C ALA A 77 20.60 19.00 -2.18
N GLY A 78 21.08 17.91 -1.56
CA GLY A 78 22.25 17.94 -0.69
C GLY A 78 22.03 18.75 0.60
N ARG A 79 20.79 18.83 1.10
CA ARG A 79 20.37 19.64 2.26
C ARG A 79 19.73 18.81 3.38
N THR A 80 20.10 17.54 3.50
CA THR A 80 19.64 16.67 4.60
C THR A 80 20.20 17.10 5.95
N THR A 81 21.45 17.56 5.98
CA THR A 81 22.14 18.10 7.17
C THR A 81 22.66 19.51 6.88
N GLY A 82 23.27 20.16 7.87
CA GLY A 82 23.86 21.49 7.70
C GLY A 82 22.83 22.64 7.77
N PRO A 83 23.05 23.77 7.07
CA PRO A 83 22.18 24.95 7.18
C PRO A 83 20.77 24.68 6.65
N GLU A 84 19.83 25.52 7.07
CA GLU A 84 18.43 25.42 6.67
C GLU A 84 18.28 25.46 5.12
N PRO A 85 17.46 24.57 4.52
CA PRO A 85 17.22 24.58 3.09
C PRO A 85 16.54 25.88 2.61
N SER A 86 16.57 26.13 1.31
CA SER A 86 15.85 27.28 0.73
C SER A 86 14.35 27.17 1.03
N ARG A 87 13.71 28.31 1.32
CA ARG A 87 12.29 28.35 1.70
C ARG A 87 11.39 27.67 0.68
N MET A 88 11.66 27.84 -0.61
CA MET A 88 10.88 27.21 -1.69
C MET A 88 11.04 25.69 -1.71
N LEU A 89 12.26 25.16 -1.53
CA LEU A 89 12.49 23.72 -1.43
C LEU A 89 11.80 23.14 -0.19
N CYS A 90 11.89 23.87 0.93
CA CYS A 90 11.32 23.45 2.20
C CYS A 90 9.78 23.44 2.16
N LEU A 91 9.18 24.48 1.58
CA LEU A 91 7.73 24.56 1.36
C LEU A 91 7.26 23.46 0.40
N LEU A 92 7.99 23.23 -0.70
CA LEU A 92 7.65 22.16 -1.65
C LEU A 92 7.65 20.80 -0.95
N GLN A 93 8.71 20.47 -0.20
CA GLN A 93 8.78 19.20 0.53
C GLN A 93 7.66 19.10 1.57
N ALA A 94 7.44 20.15 2.36
CA ALA A 94 6.41 20.17 3.38
C ALA A 94 5.01 19.96 2.76
N SER A 95 4.70 20.64 1.66
CA SER A 95 3.42 20.47 0.96
C SER A 95 3.22 19.05 0.44
N LEU A 96 4.24 18.45 -0.16
CA LEU A 96 4.18 17.06 -0.60
C LEU A 96 3.93 16.12 0.59
N LEU A 97 4.69 16.27 1.68
CA LEU A 97 4.57 15.41 2.86
C LEU A 97 3.22 15.54 3.58
N TYR A 98 2.65 16.74 3.65
CA TYR A 98 1.31 16.93 4.21
C TYR A 98 0.20 16.37 3.31
N GLY A 99 0.45 16.20 2.01
CA GLY A 99 -0.41 15.43 1.11
C GLY A 99 -0.31 13.90 1.29
N MET A 100 0.71 13.38 1.96
CA MET A 100 0.93 11.92 2.08
C MET A 100 -0.11 11.19 2.94
N PRO A 101 -0.55 11.71 4.11
CA PRO A 101 -1.59 11.05 4.88
C PRO A 101 -2.89 10.83 4.11
N PRO A 102 -3.48 11.82 3.40
CA PRO A 102 -4.67 11.58 2.60
C PRO A 102 -4.41 10.64 1.42
N LEU A 103 -3.24 10.73 0.77
CA LEU A 103 -2.86 9.82 -0.33
C LEU A 103 -2.85 8.35 0.13
N THR A 104 -2.07 8.08 1.17
CA THR A 104 -1.79 6.70 1.62
C THR A 104 -3.00 6.08 2.31
N SER A 105 -3.74 6.83 3.13
CA SER A 105 -4.98 6.34 3.76
C SER A 105 -6.05 5.99 2.72
N MET A 106 -6.26 6.83 1.71
CA MET A 106 -7.24 6.55 0.64
C MET A 106 -6.78 5.41 -0.28
N ALA A 107 -5.48 5.32 -0.60
CA ALA A 107 -4.95 4.21 -1.38
C ALA A 107 -5.08 2.86 -0.63
N ALA A 108 -4.81 2.84 0.67
CA ALA A 108 -5.02 1.66 1.51
C ALA A 108 -6.51 1.28 1.61
N PHE A 109 -7.38 2.27 1.87
CA PHE A 109 -8.83 2.07 1.92
C PHE A 109 -9.37 1.45 0.64
N THR A 110 -9.00 1.99 -0.53
CA THR A 110 -9.49 1.51 -1.82
C THR A 110 -8.98 0.11 -2.16
N LEU A 111 -7.76 -0.25 -1.74
CA LEU A 111 -7.26 -1.63 -1.86
C LEU A 111 -8.07 -2.60 -0.98
N VAL A 112 -8.30 -2.25 0.28
CA VAL A 112 -9.06 -3.08 1.24
C VAL A 112 -10.52 -3.21 0.81
N LEU A 113 -11.13 -2.11 0.37
CA LEU A 113 -12.51 -2.10 -0.14
C LEU A 113 -12.65 -3.00 -1.37
N GLN A 114 -11.73 -2.91 -2.34
CA GLN A 114 -11.75 -3.81 -3.50
C GLN A 114 -11.66 -5.28 -3.07
N MET A 115 -10.74 -5.60 -2.16
CA MET A 115 -10.58 -6.97 -1.66
C MET A 115 -11.86 -7.46 -0.96
N PHE A 116 -12.48 -6.62 -0.13
CA PHE A 116 -13.73 -6.93 0.53
C PHE A 116 -14.85 -7.24 -0.47
N LEU A 117 -14.98 -6.43 -1.53
CA LEU A 117 -16.00 -6.65 -2.56
C LEU A 117 -15.80 -7.98 -3.29
N VAL A 118 -14.56 -8.31 -3.65
CA VAL A 118 -14.22 -9.60 -4.29
C VAL A 118 -14.55 -10.78 -3.37
N ILE A 119 -14.14 -10.71 -2.09
CA ILE A 119 -14.39 -11.78 -1.11
C ILE A 119 -15.88 -11.94 -0.85
N ARG A 120 -16.61 -10.83 -0.73
CA ARG A 120 -18.06 -10.84 -0.52
C ARG A 120 -18.79 -11.47 -1.69
N ALA A 121 -18.49 -11.08 -2.93
CA ALA A 121 -19.08 -11.70 -4.12
C ALA A 121 -18.82 -13.21 -4.15
N ALA A 122 -17.57 -13.63 -3.89
CA ALA A 122 -17.21 -15.04 -3.81
C ALA A 122 -17.91 -15.80 -2.67
N TYR A 123 -18.26 -15.12 -1.56
CA TYR A 123 -19.06 -15.70 -0.47
C TYR A 123 -20.54 -15.86 -0.87
N GLN A 124 -21.07 -14.93 -1.67
CA GLN A 124 -22.44 -14.97 -2.18
C GLN A 124 -22.61 -15.92 -3.38
N GLY A 125 -21.51 -16.46 -3.92
CA GLY A 125 -21.52 -17.31 -5.12
C GLY A 125 -21.67 -16.51 -6.42
N GLU A 126 -21.40 -15.20 -6.38
CA GLU A 126 -21.45 -14.31 -7.54
C GLU A 126 -20.05 -14.13 -8.14
N GLU A 127 -19.99 -13.97 -9.46
CA GLU A 127 -18.76 -13.55 -10.14
C GLU A 127 -18.57 -12.04 -9.98
N TYR A 128 -17.38 -11.62 -9.56
CA TYR A 128 -17.04 -10.21 -9.46
C TYR A 128 -16.22 -9.78 -10.69
N LEU A 129 -16.85 -9.01 -11.57
CA LEU A 129 -16.22 -8.46 -12.77
C LEU A 129 -16.08 -6.93 -12.64
N ASP A 130 -14.84 -6.43 -12.72
CA ASP A 130 -14.57 -4.99 -12.68
C ASP A 130 -15.20 -4.24 -13.86
N ARG A 131 -15.40 -4.93 -15.00
CA ARG A 131 -16.04 -4.38 -16.21
C ARG A 131 -17.47 -3.92 -15.97
N ASP A 132 -18.16 -4.51 -15.00
CA ASP A 132 -19.54 -4.14 -14.68
C ASP A 132 -19.58 -2.87 -13.82
N HIS A 133 -18.43 -2.44 -13.28
CA HIS A 133 -18.30 -1.37 -12.31
C HIS A 133 -17.16 -0.39 -12.63
N VAL A 134 -16.98 -0.05 -13.91
CA VAL A 134 -15.89 0.82 -14.40
C VAL A 134 -15.84 2.17 -13.66
N ALA A 135 -16.99 2.80 -13.42
CA ALA A 135 -17.05 4.07 -12.67
C ALA A 135 -16.51 3.93 -11.24
N ARG A 136 -16.81 2.81 -10.56
CA ARG A 136 -16.29 2.51 -9.21
C ARG A 136 -14.78 2.34 -9.24
N LEU A 137 -14.27 1.60 -10.21
CA LEU A 137 -12.82 1.39 -10.38
C LEU A 137 -12.09 2.72 -10.55
N TRP A 138 -12.53 3.56 -11.49
CA TRP A 138 -11.89 4.88 -11.70
C TRP A 138 -12.00 5.78 -10.48
N THR A 139 -13.13 5.74 -9.77
CA THR A 139 -13.29 6.45 -8.50
C THR A 139 -12.24 6.00 -7.48
N MET A 140 -12.07 4.69 -7.32
CA MET A 140 -11.05 4.13 -6.41
C MET A 140 -9.62 4.52 -6.80
N LEU A 141 -9.32 4.64 -8.09
CA LEU A 141 -7.98 4.99 -8.57
C LEU A 141 -7.69 6.50 -8.43
N ILE A 142 -8.66 7.36 -8.73
CA ILE A 142 -8.47 8.81 -8.79
C ILE A 142 -8.53 9.45 -7.40
N THR A 143 -9.41 8.97 -6.53
CA THR A 143 -9.68 9.61 -5.23
C THR A 143 -8.42 9.83 -4.36
N PRO A 144 -7.47 8.87 -4.25
CA PRO A 144 -6.24 9.09 -3.48
C PRO A 144 -5.41 10.28 -3.96
N TYR A 145 -5.33 10.51 -5.29
CA TYR A 145 -4.58 11.62 -5.85
C TYR A 145 -5.31 12.96 -5.71
N VAL A 146 -6.64 12.96 -5.82
CA VAL A 146 -7.42 14.17 -5.54
C VAL A 146 -7.19 14.61 -4.08
N ALA A 147 -7.28 13.67 -3.14
CA ALA A 147 -7.04 13.95 -1.73
C ALA A 147 -5.58 14.41 -1.47
N PHE A 148 -4.61 13.80 -2.15
CA PHE A 148 -3.20 14.24 -2.16
C PHE A 148 -3.05 15.69 -2.61
N PHE A 149 -3.54 16.04 -3.81
CA PHE A 149 -3.38 17.38 -4.37
C PHE A 149 -4.10 18.44 -3.54
N ILE A 150 -5.25 18.12 -2.94
CA ILE A 150 -5.91 19.02 -1.98
C ILE A 150 -4.99 19.29 -0.77
N GLY A 151 -4.40 18.25 -0.17
CA GLY A 151 -3.47 18.39 0.94
C GLY A 151 -2.22 19.21 0.58
N VAL A 152 -1.64 18.98 -0.60
CA VAL A 152 -0.51 19.75 -1.15
C VAL A 152 -0.89 21.21 -1.31
N LEU A 153 -2.03 21.49 -1.96
CA LEU A 153 -2.48 22.84 -2.26
C LEU A 153 -2.75 23.64 -0.98
N VAL A 154 -3.50 23.07 -0.03
CA VAL A 154 -3.81 23.72 1.24
C VAL A 154 -2.53 24.01 2.02
N THR A 155 -1.59 23.07 2.07
CA THR A 155 -0.30 23.28 2.76
C THR A 155 0.54 24.34 2.07
N ALA A 156 0.57 24.36 0.73
CA ALA A 156 1.28 25.37 -0.03
C ALA A 156 0.72 26.77 0.22
N ILE A 157 -0.61 26.92 0.24
CA ILE A 157 -1.27 28.20 0.53
C ILE A 157 -0.94 28.66 1.96
N VAL A 158 -1.09 27.77 2.95
CA VAL A 158 -0.81 28.10 4.35
C VAL A 158 0.66 28.47 4.56
N GLY A 159 1.60 27.72 3.97
CA GLY A 159 3.03 27.99 4.10
C GLY A 159 3.53 29.18 3.27
N ALA A 160 2.89 29.50 2.15
CA ALA A 160 3.20 30.69 1.35
C ALA A 160 2.72 31.99 2.02
N ASN A 161 1.57 31.94 2.71
CA ASN A 161 1.03 33.09 3.43
C ASN A 161 1.83 33.45 4.68
N ASP A 162 2.50 32.48 5.31
CA ASP A 162 3.41 32.75 6.45
C ASP A 162 4.71 31.95 6.32
N PRO A 163 5.67 32.43 5.50
CA PRO A 163 6.92 31.71 5.23
C PRO A 163 7.80 31.52 6.47
N SER A 164 7.58 32.29 7.54
CA SER A 164 8.32 32.15 8.80
C SER A 164 8.00 30.84 9.52
N ARG A 165 6.85 30.24 9.23
CA ARG A 165 6.36 28.98 9.82
C ARG A 165 6.83 27.73 9.11
N VAL A 166 7.58 27.87 8.01
CA VAL A 166 8.11 26.76 7.23
C VAL A 166 9.54 26.50 7.66
N SER A 167 9.80 25.36 8.29
CA SER A 167 11.15 25.00 8.72
C SER A 167 11.35 23.49 8.80
N ARG A 168 12.60 23.08 8.63
CA ARG A 168 13.10 21.74 8.94
C ARG A 168 13.39 21.60 10.43
N ASN A 169 13.83 22.65 11.11
CA ASN A 169 14.21 22.58 12.54
C ASN A 169 13.15 21.97 13.47
N ARG A 170 11.87 22.07 13.11
CA ARG A 170 10.77 21.43 13.85
C ARG A 170 10.72 19.91 13.70
N ARG A 171 11.01 19.39 12.51
CA ARG A 171 10.98 17.96 12.18
C ARG A 171 12.37 17.56 11.69
N PHE A 172 13.15 16.93 12.56
CA PHE A 172 14.56 16.59 12.32
C PHE A 172 14.87 15.96 10.94
N PHE A 173 13.93 15.20 10.37
CA PHE A 173 14.10 14.49 9.11
C PHE A 173 13.68 15.26 7.85
N TYR A 174 12.76 16.22 7.95
CA TYR A 174 12.10 16.83 6.78
C TYR A 174 11.48 18.21 7.10
N CYS A 175 11.16 18.98 6.07
CA CYS A 175 10.49 20.26 6.23
C CYS A 175 9.02 20.16 6.64
N SER A 176 8.58 21.02 7.55
CA SER A 176 7.19 21.06 8.02
C SER A 176 6.66 22.49 8.11
N VAL A 177 5.33 22.63 8.06
CA VAL A 177 4.64 23.91 8.28
C VAL A 177 4.06 23.94 9.69
N GLN A 178 4.39 24.99 10.45
CA GLN A 178 3.88 25.18 11.81
C GLN A 178 2.42 25.68 11.77
N SER A 179 1.48 24.75 11.66
CA SER A 179 0.06 25.03 11.77
C SER A 179 -0.66 23.83 12.41
N LEU A 180 -1.14 24.03 13.64
CA LEU A 180 -1.93 23.03 14.36
C LEU A 180 -3.24 22.74 13.62
N PRO A 181 -4.03 23.73 13.15
CA PRO A 181 -5.25 23.45 12.39
C PRO A 181 -4.98 22.58 11.17
N LEU A 182 -3.95 22.91 10.39
CA LEU A 182 -3.58 22.13 9.20
C LEU A 182 -3.21 20.68 9.56
N THR A 183 -2.31 20.51 10.53
CA THR A 183 -1.83 19.20 10.95
C THR A 183 -2.97 18.35 11.52
N ASN A 184 -3.83 18.95 12.36
CA ASN A 184 -4.97 18.28 12.96
C ASN A 184 -6.02 17.89 11.92
N THR A 185 -6.39 18.77 10.99
CA THR A 185 -7.36 18.47 9.94
C THR A 185 -6.91 17.29 9.07
N ILE A 186 -5.65 17.29 8.62
CA ILE A 186 -5.10 16.20 7.80
C ILE A 186 -5.04 14.88 8.59
N THR A 187 -4.64 14.95 9.86
CA THR A 187 -4.53 13.76 10.72
C THR A 187 -5.91 13.18 11.03
N ILE A 188 -6.90 14.02 11.35
CA ILE A 188 -8.30 13.61 11.59
C ILE A 188 -8.89 12.98 10.33
N PHE A 189 -8.68 13.59 9.16
CA PHE A 189 -9.13 13.02 7.88
C PHE A 189 -8.55 11.61 7.67
N ALA A 190 -7.23 11.47 7.79
CA ALA A 190 -6.57 10.18 7.62
C ALA A 190 -7.06 9.15 8.66
N ALA A 191 -7.26 9.57 9.92
CA ALA A 191 -7.77 8.70 10.97
C ALA A 191 -9.18 8.19 10.68
N ILE A 192 -10.08 9.03 10.16
CA ILE A 192 -11.45 8.62 9.77
C ILE A 192 -11.39 7.57 8.64
N VAL A 193 -10.59 7.81 7.61
CA VAL A 193 -10.44 6.87 6.47
C VAL A 193 -9.85 5.55 6.93
N LEU A 194 -8.84 5.58 7.80
CA LEU A 194 -8.23 4.36 8.34
C LEU A 194 -9.16 3.61 9.29
N LEU A 195 -10.00 4.30 10.07
CA LEU A 195 -11.04 3.67 10.87
C LEU A 195 -12.06 2.95 9.98
N ALA A 196 -12.50 3.58 8.88
CA ALA A 196 -13.37 2.93 7.91
C ALA A 196 -12.69 1.70 7.26
N THR A 197 -11.39 1.81 6.96
CA THR A 197 -10.57 0.69 6.46
C THR A 197 -10.58 -0.48 7.44
N PHE A 198 -10.35 -0.21 8.74
CA PHE A 198 -10.34 -1.22 9.79
C PHE A 198 -11.70 -1.93 9.93
N VAL A 199 -12.81 -1.19 9.88
CA VAL A 199 -14.16 -1.80 9.94
C VAL A 199 -14.37 -2.79 8.79
N ILE A 200 -13.97 -2.43 7.58
CA ILE A 200 -14.06 -3.30 6.40
C ILE A 200 -13.13 -4.52 6.55
N GLU A 201 -11.93 -4.31 7.08
CA GLU A 201 -10.96 -5.38 7.32
C GLU A 201 -11.49 -6.41 8.32
N VAL A 202 -12.02 -5.96 9.47
CA VAL A 202 -12.66 -6.85 10.46
C VAL A 202 -13.82 -7.61 9.84
N TRP A 203 -14.67 -6.93 9.05
CA TRP A 203 -15.76 -7.61 8.36
C TRP A 203 -15.25 -8.67 7.36
N THR A 204 -14.19 -8.35 6.62
CA THR A 204 -13.54 -9.31 5.71
C THR A 204 -13.06 -10.54 6.46
N VAL A 205 -12.38 -10.37 7.60
CA VAL A 205 -11.94 -11.48 8.48
C VAL A 205 -13.12 -12.35 8.89
N LEU A 206 -14.24 -11.74 9.32
CA LEU A 206 -15.42 -12.48 9.77
C LEU A 206 -16.05 -13.32 8.65
N ILE A 207 -16.11 -12.79 7.42
CA ILE A 207 -16.62 -13.54 6.25
C ILE A 207 -15.68 -14.71 5.93
N LEU A 208 -14.38 -14.45 5.89
CA LEU A 208 -13.37 -15.48 5.63
C LEU A 208 -13.40 -16.58 6.70
N TYR A 209 -13.51 -16.21 7.97
CA TYR A 209 -13.60 -17.14 9.08
C TYR A 209 -14.85 -18.03 8.98
N LYS A 210 -16.04 -17.44 8.76
CA LYS A 210 -17.28 -18.20 8.58
C LYS A 210 -17.19 -19.19 7.43
N ARG A 211 -16.65 -18.75 6.28
CA ARG A 211 -16.48 -19.61 5.10
C ARG A 211 -15.47 -20.72 5.36
N TRP A 212 -14.37 -20.40 6.02
CA TRP A 212 -13.35 -21.38 6.39
C TRP A 212 -13.90 -22.47 7.33
N THR A 213 -14.68 -22.09 8.35
CA THR A 213 -15.32 -23.04 9.26
C THR A 213 -16.30 -23.96 8.53
N ALA A 214 -17.12 -23.41 7.62
CA ALA A 214 -18.07 -24.20 6.83
C ALA A 214 -17.37 -25.22 5.91
N LEU A 215 -16.23 -24.84 5.32
CA LEU A 215 -15.46 -25.72 4.43
C LEU A 215 -14.62 -26.76 5.17
N ARG A 216 -14.14 -26.45 6.37
CA ARG A 216 -13.38 -27.39 7.21
C ARG A 216 -14.25 -28.60 7.60
N ALA A 217 -15.56 -28.39 7.73
CA ALA A 217 -16.52 -29.47 7.91
C ALA A 217 -16.70 -30.35 6.64
N GLY A 218 -16.29 -29.87 5.46
CA GLY A 218 -16.47 -30.54 4.15
C GLY A 218 -15.20 -31.09 3.48
N GLY A 219 -14.06 -31.14 4.15
CA GLY A 219 -12.88 -31.94 3.74
C GLY A 219 -12.01 -31.43 2.57
N SER A 220 -12.23 -30.25 2.01
CA SER A 220 -11.50 -29.75 0.81
C SER A 220 -10.35 -28.79 1.12
N SER A 221 -9.26 -29.27 1.73
CA SER A 221 -8.20 -28.43 2.31
C SER A 221 -7.13 -27.88 1.34
N LEU A 222 -6.86 -28.54 0.20
CA LEU A 222 -5.64 -28.28 -0.57
C LEU A 222 -5.74 -27.09 -1.56
N ARG A 223 -6.89 -26.89 -2.21
CA ARG A 223 -7.10 -25.79 -3.19
C ARG A 223 -7.15 -24.41 -2.52
N TRP A 224 -7.48 -24.37 -1.22
CA TRP A 224 -7.75 -23.15 -0.45
C TRP A 224 -6.50 -22.46 0.12
N SER A 225 -5.39 -23.17 0.37
CA SER A 225 -4.19 -22.57 0.97
C SER A 225 -3.51 -21.56 0.04
N MET A 226 -3.68 -21.71 -1.27
CA MET A 226 -3.08 -20.82 -2.27
C MET A 226 -3.86 -19.51 -2.45
N GLU A 227 -5.20 -19.54 -2.33
CA GLU A 227 -6.07 -18.37 -2.54
C GLU A 227 -6.11 -17.43 -1.31
N LEU A 228 -5.87 -17.92 -0.09
CA LEU A 228 -5.89 -17.11 1.14
C LEU A 228 -4.61 -16.31 1.41
N ASN A 229 -3.51 -16.61 0.72
CA ASN A 229 -2.22 -15.96 0.98
C ASN A 229 -2.26 -14.44 0.78
N LEU A 230 -2.98 -13.97 -0.24
CA LEU A 230 -3.05 -12.55 -0.58
C LEU A 230 -3.99 -11.77 0.37
N PRO A 231 -5.19 -12.26 0.70
CA PRO A 231 -6.03 -11.65 1.74
C PRO A 231 -5.36 -11.55 3.11
N VAL A 232 -4.72 -12.62 3.60
CA VAL A 232 -4.03 -12.61 4.90
C VAL A 232 -2.92 -11.56 4.95
N ARG A 233 -2.19 -11.42 3.85
CA ARG A 233 -1.14 -10.41 3.68
C ARG A 233 -1.70 -8.99 3.70
N ILE A 234 -2.81 -8.73 3.03
CA ILE A 234 -3.48 -7.42 3.04
C ILE A 234 -3.99 -7.09 4.45
N MET A 235 -4.51 -8.07 5.19
CA MET A 235 -4.91 -7.89 6.59
C MET A 235 -3.69 -7.62 7.50
N GLY A 236 -2.57 -8.31 7.28
CA GLY A 236 -1.32 -7.99 7.99
C GLY A 236 -0.86 -6.55 7.75
N PHE A 237 -1.02 -6.04 6.53
CA PHE A 237 -0.74 -4.65 6.19
C PHE A 237 -1.74 -3.68 6.84
N GLY A 238 -3.04 -3.99 6.84
CA GLY A 238 -4.06 -3.19 7.50
C GLY A 238 -3.81 -3.01 8.99
N PHE A 239 -3.51 -4.11 9.69
CA PHE A 239 -3.11 -4.08 11.11
C PHE A 239 -1.86 -3.22 11.36
N TYR A 240 -0.84 -3.34 10.51
CA TYR A 240 0.35 -2.50 10.61
C TYR A 240 0.03 -0.99 10.49
N ILE A 241 -0.85 -0.62 9.55
CA ILE A 241 -1.26 0.77 9.35
C ILE A 241 -1.99 1.33 10.58
N ILE A 242 -2.77 0.50 11.29
CA ILE A 242 -3.45 0.91 12.54
C ILE A 242 -2.44 1.18 13.65
N ILE A 243 -1.41 0.34 13.79
CA ILE A 243 -0.32 0.58 14.75
C ILE A 243 0.39 1.89 14.42
N ALA A 244 0.74 2.10 13.14
CA ALA A 244 1.40 3.32 12.69
C ALA A 244 0.55 4.57 12.98
N MET A 245 -0.77 4.51 12.75
CA MET A 245 -1.68 5.62 13.03
C MET A 245 -1.85 5.86 14.54
N SER A 246 -1.94 4.79 15.34
CA SER A 246 -2.02 4.90 16.80
C SER A 246 -0.78 5.61 17.37
N LEU A 247 0.41 5.27 16.87
CA LEU A 247 1.66 5.95 17.22
C LEU A 247 1.69 7.40 16.76
N SER A 248 1.11 7.69 15.58
CA SER A 248 0.99 9.06 15.05
C SER A 248 0.07 9.93 15.92
N LEU A 249 -1.06 9.38 16.39
CA LEU A 249 -1.97 10.07 17.31
C LEU A 249 -1.34 10.27 18.69
N LEU A 250 -0.58 9.29 19.19
CA LEU A 250 0.18 9.43 20.44
C LEU A 250 1.25 10.52 20.33
N SER A 251 1.85 10.70 19.16
CA SER A 251 2.82 11.79 18.89
C SER A 251 2.22 13.18 19.05
N ILE A 252 0.91 13.36 18.88
CA ILE A 252 0.25 14.64 19.16
C ILE A 252 0.35 14.99 20.65
N LYS A 253 0.30 13.97 21.53
CA LYS A 253 0.45 14.14 22.98
C LYS A 253 1.91 14.17 23.43
N SER A 254 2.81 13.50 22.70
CA SER A 254 4.25 13.45 22.99
C SER A 254 5.05 13.72 21.70
N PRO A 255 5.27 15.01 21.37
CA PRO A 255 5.77 15.44 20.06
C PRO A 255 7.28 15.31 19.89
N SER A 256 8.01 14.93 20.93
CA SER A 256 9.48 14.88 20.92
C SER A 256 10.05 13.59 20.31
N SER A 257 9.23 12.56 20.13
CA SER A 257 9.70 11.24 19.70
C SER A 257 9.85 11.14 18.17
N PRO A 258 11.00 10.66 17.66
CA PRO A 258 11.20 10.38 16.23
C PRO A 258 10.56 9.06 15.76
N VAL A 259 10.06 8.24 16.70
CA VAL A 259 9.52 6.89 16.43
C VAL A 259 8.37 6.90 15.41
N PRO A 260 7.36 7.79 15.50
CA PRO A 260 6.26 7.81 14.54
C PRO A 260 6.73 8.07 13.11
N ASP A 261 7.70 8.97 12.93
CA ASP A 261 8.26 9.29 11.61
C ASP A 261 9.03 8.08 11.02
N LEU A 262 9.76 7.33 11.84
CA LEU A 262 10.45 6.10 11.43
C LEU A 262 9.47 4.96 11.10
N VAL A 263 8.40 4.81 11.89
CA VAL A 263 7.36 3.83 11.62
C VAL A 263 6.68 4.14 10.30
N ILE A 264 6.28 5.39 10.05
CA ILE A 264 5.68 5.80 8.77
C ILE A 264 6.66 5.55 7.61
N ALA A 265 7.95 5.89 7.78
CA ALA A 265 8.99 5.63 6.77
C ALA A 265 9.11 4.13 6.41
N SER A 266 8.90 3.25 7.39
CA SER A 266 8.95 1.79 7.16
C SER A 266 7.73 1.24 6.40
N ALA A 267 6.67 2.03 6.16
CA ALA A 267 5.45 1.51 5.57
C ALA A 267 5.65 0.98 4.15
N ALA A 268 6.41 1.69 3.30
CA ALA A 268 6.73 1.23 1.95
C ALA A 268 7.60 -0.04 1.95
N THR A 269 8.48 -0.18 2.95
CA THR A 269 9.27 -1.39 3.19
C THR A 269 8.34 -2.57 3.49
N VAL A 270 7.39 -2.38 4.40
CA VAL A 270 6.39 -3.40 4.77
C VAL A 270 5.55 -3.80 3.56
N VAL A 271 5.09 -2.85 2.75
CA VAL A 271 4.37 -3.16 1.49
C VAL A 271 5.23 -4.02 0.58
N MET A 272 6.49 -3.64 0.35
CA MET A 272 7.38 -4.42 -0.50
C MET A 272 7.63 -5.83 0.06
N LEU A 273 7.80 -5.99 1.37
CA LEU A 273 7.96 -7.31 1.99
C LEU A 273 6.68 -8.14 1.90
N ILE A 274 5.52 -7.56 2.19
CA ILE A 274 4.24 -8.27 2.18
C ILE A 274 3.87 -8.70 0.77
N PHE A 275 4.05 -7.87 -0.23
CA PHE A 275 3.59 -8.16 -1.59
C PHE A 275 4.70 -8.68 -2.51
N GLY A 276 5.93 -8.20 -2.35
CA GLY A 276 7.07 -8.64 -3.16
C GLY A 276 7.55 -10.06 -2.84
N THR A 277 7.25 -10.59 -1.66
CA THR A 277 7.61 -11.98 -1.28
C THR A 277 6.58 -13.03 -1.71
N GLN A 278 5.63 -12.68 -2.58
CA GLN A 278 4.70 -13.65 -3.13
C GLN A 278 5.42 -14.58 -4.12
N LEU A 279 5.15 -15.89 -4.04
CA LEU A 279 5.89 -16.92 -4.79
C LEU A 279 5.81 -16.72 -6.30
N ASP A 280 4.70 -16.18 -6.80
CA ASP A 280 4.52 -15.84 -8.21
C ASP A 280 5.48 -14.73 -8.67
N ILE A 281 5.67 -13.69 -7.85
CA ILE A 281 6.65 -12.62 -8.10
C ILE A 281 8.07 -13.16 -7.98
N LEU A 282 8.38 -13.92 -6.93
CA LEU A 282 9.72 -14.49 -6.72
C LEU A 282 10.12 -15.44 -7.86
N ARG A 283 9.20 -16.26 -8.38
CA ARG A 283 9.49 -17.14 -9.53
C ARG A 283 9.82 -16.36 -10.80
N VAL A 284 9.18 -15.21 -11.02
CA VAL A 284 9.49 -14.36 -12.17
C VAL A 284 10.80 -13.62 -11.97
N LEU A 285 11.09 -13.12 -10.77
CA LEU A 285 12.37 -12.44 -10.47
C LEU A 285 13.56 -13.41 -10.50
N PHE A 286 13.38 -14.62 -9.98
CA PHE A 286 14.38 -15.67 -9.95
C PHE A 286 14.17 -16.71 -11.05
N PHE A 287 13.76 -16.28 -12.26
CA PHE A 287 13.52 -17.17 -13.40
C PHE A 287 14.74 -18.02 -13.80
N TRP A 288 15.93 -17.59 -13.37
CA TRP A 288 17.22 -18.26 -13.57
C TRP A 288 17.42 -19.50 -12.68
N ARG A 289 16.66 -19.63 -11.59
CA ARG A 289 16.74 -20.77 -10.67
C ARG A 289 15.78 -21.85 -11.19
N LYS A 290 16.31 -22.73 -12.05
CA LYS A 290 15.58 -23.87 -12.62
C LYS A 290 14.98 -24.72 -11.49
N ASP A 291 13.67 -24.98 -11.53
CA ASP A 291 13.01 -25.89 -10.58
C ASP A 291 13.60 -27.29 -10.74
N SER A 292 14.35 -27.76 -9.74
CA SER A 292 14.99 -29.09 -9.74
C SER A 292 14.02 -30.27 -9.57
N SER A 293 12.71 -30.06 -9.72
CA SER A 293 11.68 -31.07 -9.47
C SER A 293 10.92 -31.45 -10.75
N ALA A 294 11.67 -31.80 -11.80
CA ALA A 294 11.14 -32.45 -13.00
C ALA A 294 12.00 -33.68 -13.34
N SER A 295 12.09 -34.62 -12.41
CA SER A 295 12.64 -35.96 -12.66
C SER A 295 12.12 -36.97 -11.64
N SER A 296 10.83 -37.29 -11.72
CA SER A 296 10.29 -38.58 -11.27
C SER A 296 8.87 -38.75 -11.81
N HIS A 297 8.76 -39.01 -13.12
CA HIS A 297 7.64 -39.80 -13.61
C HIS A 297 7.86 -41.24 -13.10
N PRO A 298 6.94 -41.84 -12.32
CA PRO A 298 6.93 -43.29 -12.23
C PRO A 298 6.40 -43.83 -13.55
N GLU A 299 7.19 -44.71 -14.15
CA GLU A 299 6.81 -45.60 -15.25
C GLU A 299 5.49 -46.31 -14.96
N SER A 300 4.61 -46.27 -15.96
CA SER A 300 3.65 -47.31 -16.36
C SER A 300 3.13 -48.27 -15.28
N VAL A 301 1.92 -48.00 -14.79
CA VAL A 301 1.00 -49.06 -14.36
C VAL A 301 0.12 -49.39 -15.55
N ASP A 302 0.43 -50.50 -16.23
CA ASP A 302 -0.43 -51.10 -17.24
C ASP A 302 -1.75 -51.54 -16.58
N ILE A 303 -2.82 -50.82 -16.89
CA ILE A 303 -4.17 -51.24 -16.55
C ILE A 303 -4.58 -52.34 -17.53
N ILE A 304 -4.70 -53.54 -16.96
CA ILE A 304 -5.38 -54.73 -17.44
C ILE A 304 -6.62 -54.34 -18.25
N LYS A 305 -6.62 -54.67 -19.55
CA LYS A 305 -7.83 -54.71 -20.37
C LYS A 305 -8.72 -55.85 -19.86
N LEU A 306 -9.81 -55.49 -19.18
CA LEU A 306 -10.95 -56.38 -18.99
C LEU A 306 -12.25 -55.57 -19.17
N GLY A 307 -13.11 -56.05 -20.06
CA GLY A 307 -14.55 -55.82 -19.97
C GLY A 307 -15.12 -54.82 -20.97
N ASP A 308 -15.75 -55.39 -21.99
CA ASP A 308 -16.71 -54.74 -22.88
C ASP A 308 -17.85 -54.04 -22.12
N GLY A 309 -18.41 -52.98 -22.73
CA GLY A 309 -19.83 -52.69 -22.60
C GLY A 309 -20.22 -51.43 -21.83
N LEU A 310 -20.77 -50.48 -22.62
CA LEU A 310 -21.95 -49.65 -22.32
C LEU A 310 -21.79 -48.30 -21.56
N LEU A 311 -22.35 -47.30 -22.26
CA LEU A 311 -23.05 -46.09 -21.79
C LEU A 311 -22.24 -44.83 -21.48
N GLY A 312 -22.24 -43.93 -22.47
CA GLY A 312 -22.86 -42.60 -22.36
C GLY A 312 -22.11 -41.50 -21.60
N TYR A 313 -21.69 -40.46 -22.34
CA TYR A 313 -21.90 -39.03 -22.06
C TYR A 313 -20.87 -38.21 -22.87
N ASP A 314 -21.29 -37.62 -23.99
CA ASP A 314 -20.55 -36.52 -24.61
C ASP A 314 -20.70 -35.29 -23.71
N LYS A 315 -19.66 -34.98 -22.94
CA LYS A 315 -19.49 -33.65 -22.34
C LYS A 315 -18.50 -32.88 -23.20
N GLU A 316 -19.02 -31.92 -23.95
CA GLU A 316 -18.24 -30.85 -24.53
C GLU A 316 -17.39 -30.19 -23.43
N LEU A 317 -16.07 -30.18 -23.63
CA LEU A 317 -15.12 -29.45 -22.82
C LEU A 317 -15.38 -27.94 -22.94
N PRO A 318 -15.30 -27.16 -21.83
CA PRO A 318 -15.49 -25.72 -21.89
C PRO A 318 -14.37 -25.08 -22.72
N LYS A 319 -14.75 -24.46 -23.84
CA LYS A 319 -13.87 -23.68 -24.71
C LYS A 319 -13.26 -22.52 -23.94
N THR A 320 -11.94 -22.37 -24.04
CA THR A 320 -11.19 -21.31 -23.35
C THR A 320 -11.46 -19.92 -23.94
N PRO A 321 -11.42 -18.83 -23.15
CA PRO A 321 -11.87 -17.48 -23.59
C PRO A 321 -11.14 -16.84 -24.78
N TRP A 322 -10.02 -17.40 -25.25
CA TRP A 322 -9.22 -16.81 -26.34
C TRP A 322 -9.58 -17.34 -27.74
N GLU A 323 -10.43 -18.37 -27.86
CA GLU A 323 -10.78 -18.94 -29.17
C GLU A 323 -11.74 -18.08 -30.02
N TRP A 324 -12.40 -17.08 -29.42
CA TRP A 324 -13.30 -16.16 -30.11
C TRP A 324 -12.60 -15.05 -30.90
N ALA A 325 -11.29 -14.89 -30.73
CA ALA A 325 -10.53 -13.79 -31.34
C ALA A 325 -9.91 -14.14 -32.71
N ARG A 326 -10.22 -15.31 -33.30
CA ARG A 326 -9.76 -15.64 -34.65
C ARG A 326 -10.71 -15.04 -35.71
N PRO A 327 -10.23 -14.13 -36.57
CA PRO A 327 -11.01 -13.72 -37.73
C PRO A 327 -11.20 -14.92 -38.65
N VAL A 328 -12.46 -15.25 -38.93
CA VAL A 328 -12.84 -16.24 -39.94
C VAL A 328 -12.33 -15.73 -41.29
N LYS A 329 -11.37 -16.44 -41.88
CA LYS A 329 -10.98 -16.23 -43.27
C LYS A 329 -12.12 -16.74 -44.15
N SER A 330 -12.75 -15.84 -44.90
CA SER A 330 -13.61 -16.19 -46.02
C SER A 330 -12.76 -16.67 -47.20
N MET A 331 -12.96 -17.93 -47.57
CA MET A 331 -12.84 -18.46 -48.93
C MET A 331 -13.90 -19.54 -49.08
#